data_AF-A0A931G9A5-F1
#
_entry.id   AF-A0A931G9A5-F1
#
_cell.length_a   1.000
_cell.length_b   1.000
_cell.length_c   1.000
_cell.angle_alpha   90.00
_cell.angle_beta   90.00
_cell.angle_gamma   90.00
#
_symmetry.space_group_name_H-M   'P 1'
#
loop_
_entity.id
_entity.type
_entity.pdbx_description
1 polymer ?
#
loop_
_entity_poly.entity_id
_entity_poly.type
_entity_poly.pdbx_seq_one_letter_code
_entity_poly.pdbx_strand_id
1 'polypeptide(L)'
;MIMLSTRAPAAMPPPPAASVPPKGILLTTSEFTDGAKTEAPKARHKHIILIDGRQLASLMVQHNIGVEVDQLVEIKRIDGAFFTFDEE
;
A
#
# COMPACT_ATOMS: atom_id res chain seq x y z
N MET A 1 42.24 30.21 42.25
CA MET A 1 40.83 30.02 41.82
C MET A 1 40.82 29.85 40.31
N ILE A 2 40.92 28.60 39.86
CA ILE A 2 41.05 28.25 38.44
C ILE A 2 39.65 27.86 37.96
N MET A 3 39.03 28.72 37.15
CA MET A 3 37.74 28.44 36.51
C MET A 3 37.95 27.39 35.41
N LEU A 4 37.60 26.12 35.67
CA LEU A 4 37.43 25.14 34.61
C LEU A 4 36.10 25.40 33.90
N SER A 5 36.17 26.05 32.74
CA SER A 5 35.04 26.20 31.83
C SER A 5 34.70 24.85 31.20
N THR A 6 33.59 24.25 31.62
CA THR A 6 33.09 23.00 31.06
C THR A 6 32.45 23.29 29.70
N ARG A 7 33.11 22.94 28.61
CA ARG A 7 32.57 23.06 27.25
C ARG A 7 31.55 21.92 27.05
N ALA A 8 30.27 22.26 26.98
CA ALA A 8 29.22 21.29 26.62
C ALA A 8 29.52 20.66 25.24
N PRO A 9 29.27 19.35 25.05
CA PRO A 9 29.48 18.71 23.76
C PRO A 9 28.56 19.35 22.73
N ALA A 10 29.14 19.76 21.60
CA ALA A 10 28.37 20.29 20.47
C ALA A 10 27.31 19.25 20.07
N ALA A 11 26.04 19.64 20.09
CA ALA A 11 24.96 18.81 19.57
C ALA A 11 25.29 18.43 18.12
N MET A 12 25.39 17.13 17.85
CA MET A 12 25.58 16.63 16.49
C MET A 12 24.46 17.21 15.61
N PRO A 13 24.77 17.79 14.43
CA PRO A 13 23.72 18.24 13.53
C PRO A 13 22.78 17.07 13.22
N PRO A 14 21.46 17.31 13.12
CA PRO A 14 20.52 16.26 12.77
C PRO A 14 21.00 15.58 11.47
N PRO A 15 20.92 14.25 11.37
CA PRO A 15 21.28 13.56 10.14
C PRO A 15 20.54 14.23 8.98
N PRO A 16 21.17 14.41 7.80
CA PRO A 16 20.53 15.03 6.66
C PRO A 16 19.20 14.31 6.43
N ALA A 17 18.10 15.06 6.45
CA ALA A 17 16.78 14.51 6.18
C ALA A 17 16.86 13.81 4.82
N ALA A 18 16.78 12.49 4.82
CA ALA A 18 16.74 11.72 3.59
C ALA A 18 15.52 12.20 2.79
N SER A 19 15.74 12.96 1.73
CA SER A 19 14.67 13.42 0.85
C SER A 19 14.14 12.21 0.11
N VAL A 20 13.05 11.62 0.61
CA VAL A 20 12.32 10.58 -0.11
C VAL A 20 11.92 11.19 -1.46
N PRO A 21 12.40 10.64 -2.59
CA PRO A 21 12.07 11.20 -3.89
C PRO A 21 10.54 11.16 -4.09
N PRO A 22 9.94 12.22 -4.66
CA PRO A 22 8.50 12.28 -4.85
C PRO A 22 8.04 11.10 -5.71
N LYS A 23 7.07 10.33 -5.19
CA LYS A 23 6.44 9.24 -5.91
C LYS A 23 5.41 9.81 -6.89
N GLY A 24 5.54 9.48 -8.17
CA GLY A 24 4.54 9.78 -9.18
C GLY A 24 3.66 8.56 -9.43
N ILE A 25 2.36 8.76 -9.59
CA ILE A 25 1.42 7.70 -9.96
C ILE A 25 0.88 8.01 -11.35
N LEU A 26 0.95 7.04 -12.25
CA LEU A 26 0.30 7.07 -13.55
C LEU A 26 -0.82 6.04 -13.55
N LEU A 27 -2.03 6.49 -13.88
CA LEU A 27 -3.22 5.63 -13.94
C LEU A 27 -3.75 5.57 -15.38
N THR A 28 -4.24 4.41 -15.77
CA THR A 28 -5.01 4.21 -17.01
C THR A 28 -6.18 3.25 -16.75
N THR A 29 -7.26 3.37 -17.51
CA THR A 29 -8.38 2.41 -17.48
C THR A 29 -8.13 1.20 -18.39
N SER A 30 -7.06 1.23 -19.20
CA SER A 30 -6.62 0.14 -20.07
C SER A 30 -5.34 -0.51 -19.52
N GLU A 31 -4.50 -1.10 -20.37
CA GLU A 31 -3.21 -1.65 -19.98
C GLU A 31 -2.06 -0.77 -20.45
N PHE A 32 -1.00 -0.70 -19.64
CA PHE A 32 0.27 -0.15 -20.07
C PHE A 32 0.97 -1.11 -21.05
N THR A 33 1.62 -0.54 -22.06
CA THR A 33 2.50 -1.30 -22.95
C THR A 33 3.73 -1.83 -22.19
N ASP A 34 4.35 -2.88 -22.70
CA ASP A 34 5.56 -3.45 -22.07
C ASP A 34 6.74 -2.48 -22.07
N GLY A 35 6.80 -1.60 -23.08
CA GLY A 35 7.73 -0.47 -23.10
C GLY A 35 7.53 0.44 -21.90
N ALA A 36 6.29 0.84 -21.60
CA ALA A 36 6.00 1.69 -20.44
C ALA A 36 6.37 1.01 -19.11
N LYS A 37 6.07 -0.29 -18.97
CA LYS A 37 6.44 -1.08 -17.78
C LYS A 37 7.97 -1.19 -17.61
N THR A 38 8.70 -1.24 -18.71
CA THR A 38 10.17 -1.33 -18.72
C THR A 38 10.84 0.02 -18.46
N GLU A 39 10.25 1.12 -18.92
CA GLU A 39 10.82 2.47 -18.80
C GLU A 39 10.48 3.14 -17.46
N ALA A 40 9.31 2.89 -16.87
CA ALA A 40 8.90 3.52 -15.62
C ALA A 40 9.92 3.33 -14.46
N PRO A 41 10.51 2.13 -14.24
CA PRO A 41 11.54 1.92 -13.21
C PRO A 41 12.87 2.65 -13.50
N LYS A 42 13.14 3.00 -14.76
CA LYS A 42 14.39 3.66 -15.18
C LYS A 42 14.38 5.18 -14.94
N ALA A 43 13.24 5.74 -14.54
CA ALA A 43 13.09 7.17 -14.27
C ALA A 43 14.00 7.61 -13.11
N ARG A 44 15.14 8.23 -13.45
CA ARG A 44 16.20 8.60 -12.50
C ARG A 44 15.79 9.58 -11.39
N HIS A 45 14.79 10.42 -11.65
CA HIS A 45 14.44 11.54 -10.77
C HIS A 45 13.07 11.36 -10.08
N LYS A 46 12.30 10.32 -10.43
CA LYS A 46 10.97 10.08 -9.88
C LYS A 46 10.70 8.58 -9.84
N HIS A 47 10.23 8.10 -8.69
CA HIS A 47 9.73 6.74 -8.60
C HIS A 47 8.31 6.70 -9.18
N ILE A 48 8.14 6.13 -10.37
CA ILE A 48 6.85 6.07 -11.06
C ILE A 48 6.18 4.72 -10.77
N ILE A 49 4.97 4.78 -10.23
CA ILE A 49 4.09 3.62 -10.05
C ILE A 49 3.06 3.65 -11.17
N LEU A 50 2.94 2.52 -11.87
CA LEU A 50 1.93 2.32 -12.91
C LEU A 50 0.76 1.53 -12.32
N ILE A 51 -0.45 2.08 -12.43
CA ILE A 51 -1.69 1.41 -12.05
C ILE A 51 -2.53 1.26 -13.32
N ASP A 52 -2.64 0.02 -13.82
CA ASP A 52 -3.49 -0.31 -14.96
C ASP A 52 -4.97 -0.45 -14.55
N GLY A 53 -5.86 -0.64 -15.52
CA GLY A 53 -7.30 -0.72 -15.28
C GLY A 53 -7.70 -1.89 -14.39
N ARG A 54 -7.02 -3.03 -14.46
CA ARG A 54 -7.32 -4.20 -13.61
C ARG A 54 -6.91 -3.93 -12.17
N GLN A 55 -5.72 -3.37 -11.96
CA GLN A 55 -5.25 -2.96 -10.63
C GLN A 55 -6.13 -1.87 -10.05
N LEU A 56 -6.52 -0.88 -10.86
CA LEU A 56 -7.42 0.19 -10.45
C LEU A 56 -8.77 -0.37 -9.99
N ALA A 57 -9.39 -1.26 -10.77
CA ALA A 57 -10.65 -1.90 -10.40
C ALA A 57 -10.52 -2.71 -9.10
N SER A 58 -9.43 -3.45 -8.93
CA SER A 58 -9.15 -4.18 -7.68
C SER A 58 -9.06 -3.24 -6.48
N LEU A 59 -8.38 -2.10 -6.63
CA LEU A 59 -8.26 -1.10 -5.57
C LEU A 59 -9.61 -0.43 -5.28
N MET A 60 -10.41 -0.15 -6.30
CA MET A 60 -11.77 0.40 -6.14
C MET A 60 -12.65 -0.53 -5.29
N VAL A 61 -12.65 -1.84 -5.59
CA VAL A 61 -13.40 -2.83 -4.82
C VAL A 61 -12.84 -2.97 -3.41
N GLN A 62 -11.52 -3.13 -3.26
CA GLN A 62 -10.87 -3.31 -1.96
C GLN A 62 -11.12 -2.15 -0.99
N HIS A 63 -11.17 -0.92 -1.52
CA HIS A 63 -11.35 0.29 -0.72
C HIS A 63 -12.78 0.87 -0.77
N ASN A 64 -13.72 0.18 -1.41
CA ASN A 64 -15.10 0.62 -1.60
C ASN A 64 -15.21 2.03 -2.23
N ILE A 65 -14.39 2.31 -3.25
CA ILE A 65 -14.37 3.60 -3.96
C ILE A 65 -15.15 3.46 -5.26
N GLY A 66 -16.24 4.23 -5.41
CA GLY A 66 -17.02 4.27 -6.65
C GLY A 66 -17.72 2.96 -6.99
N VAL A 67 -17.94 2.10 -6.00
CA VAL A 67 -18.65 0.82 -6.09
C VAL A 67 -19.74 0.76 -5.04
N GLU A 68 -20.73 -0.09 -5.25
CA GLU A 68 -21.78 -0.40 -4.30
C GLU A 68 -21.96 -1.90 -4.16
N VAL A 69 -22.58 -2.34 -3.06
CA VAL A 69 -22.92 -3.75 -2.87
C VAL A 69 -24.16 -4.06 -3.70
N ASP A 70 -23.99 -4.83 -4.77
CA ASP A 70 -25.09 -5.31 -5.60
C ASP A 70 -25.89 -6.43 -4.91
N GLN A 71 -25.20 -7.43 -4.35
CA GLN A 71 -25.83 -8.56 -3.65
C GLN A 71 -24.95 -9.08 -2.51
N LEU A 72 -25.57 -9.39 -1.36
CA LEU A 72 -24.95 -10.14 -0.28
C LEU A 72 -25.28 -11.63 -0.42
N VAL A 73 -24.27 -12.48 -0.55
CA VAL A 73 -24.44 -13.95 -0.63
C VAL A 73 -23.93 -14.58 0.66
N GLU A 74 -24.83 -15.30 1.35
CA GLU A 74 -24.49 -16.08 2.53
C GLU A 74 -24.38 -17.57 2.15
N ILE A 75 -23.19 -18.15 2.29
CA ILE A 75 -22.95 -19.56 2.01
C ILE A 75 -23.08 -20.35 3.32
N LYS A 76 -24.16 -21.12 3.44
CA LYS A 76 -24.43 -21.98 4.62
C LYS A 76 -23.95 -23.40 4.36
N ARG A 77 -23.36 -24.02 5.37
CA ARG A 77 -23.03 -25.45 5.39
C ARG A 77 -23.96 -26.16 6.38
N ILE A 78 -24.35 -27.38 6.05
CA ILE A 78 -25.11 -28.25 6.95
C ILE A 78 -24.22 -28.56 8.16
N ASP A 79 -24.75 -28.34 9.36
CA ASP A 79 -24.13 -28.76 10.61
C ASP A 79 -24.49 -30.22 10.91
N GLY A 80 -23.54 -31.13 10.72
CA GLY A 80 -23.75 -32.56 10.97
C GLY A 80 -24.00 -32.89 12.44
N ALA A 81 -23.48 -32.11 13.40
CA ALA A 81 -23.62 -32.38 14.82
C ALA A 81 -25.05 -32.07 15.33
N PHE A 82 -25.73 -31.12 14.68
CA PHE A 82 -27.14 -30.87 14.94
C PHE A 82 -28.03 -32.06 14.54
N PHE A 83 -27.63 -32.85 13.54
CA PHE A 83 -28.44 -33.96 13.00
C PHE A 83 -28.01 -35.35 13.48
N THR A 84 -26.92 -35.49 14.22
CA THR A 84 -26.61 -36.72 14.97
C THR A 84 -27.41 -36.70 16.27
N PHE A 85 -28.64 -37.22 16.21
CA PHE A 85 -29.40 -37.54 17.42
C PHE A 85 -28.77 -38.80 18.03
N ASP A 86 -28.26 -38.70 19.25
CA ASP A 86 -27.86 -39.86 20.04
C ASP A 86 -29.11 -40.75 20.23
N GLU A 87 -29.06 -41.98 19.70
CA GLU A 87 -30.07 -43.00 19.92
C GLU A 87 -29.99 -43.46 21.39
N GLU A 88 -31.00 -43.13 22.21
CA GLU A 88 -31.28 -43.79 23.50
C GLU A 88 -31.97 -45.15 23.30
#